data_AF-A0A7X6PZM4-F1
#
_entry.id   AF-A0A7X6PZM4-F1
#
_cell.length_a   1.000
_cell.length_b   1.000
_cell.length_c   1.000
_cell.angle_alpha   90.00
_cell.angle_beta   90.00
_cell.angle_gamma   90.00
#
_symmetry.space_group_name_H-M   'P 1'
#
loop_
_entity.id
_entity.type
_entity.pdbx_description
1 polymer ?
#
loop_
_entity_poly.entity_id
_entity_poly.type
_entity_poly.pdbx_seq_one_letter_code
_entity_poly.pdbx_strand_id
1 'polypeptide(L)'
;MQCKKIEPHVLDEFVNHHDYANYIETYAYGFTDKLKGERVLPLGFFMDGNLIGTAMVVIKRNVFGTQWYLPGGICIDPFDAELTKKAYDTLVAYARPFKVTFIRMEPDIEHQEHFPDGQINEAGFNNDDIRQRFETWGWQHRGYNYGYGGNIQNRFTIIKDLKDAHDETDFVNALHPNHRSRYRKSLRRFVFVEKAGKDQLYVLHNFAQELAKKQHFKPKSVAYFESLLDNYG
;
A
#
# COMPACT_ATOMS: atom_id res chain seq x y z
N MET A 1 -3.80 8.32 24.76
CA MET A 1 -3.68 8.53 23.31
C MET A 1 -4.89 9.32 22.85
N GLN A 2 -4.69 10.31 21.99
CA GLN A 2 -5.74 11.15 21.42
C GLN A 2 -5.77 10.97 19.90
N CYS A 3 -6.95 10.81 19.31
CA CYS A 3 -7.13 10.85 17.86
C CYS A 3 -7.82 12.17 17.48
N LYS A 4 -7.30 12.85 16.46
CA LYS A 4 -7.90 14.08 15.92
C LYS A 4 -7.64 14.19 14.42
N LYS A 5 -8.49 14.97 13.74
CA LYS A 5 -8.22 15.41 12.37
C LYS A 5 -6.91 16.20 12.35
N ILE A 6 -6.09 15.94 11.35
CA ILE A 6 -4.85 16.67 11.06
C ILE A 6 -4.91 17.30 9.66
N GLU A 7 -3.92 18.12 9.32
CA GLU A 7 -3.77 18.62 7.96
C GLU A 7 -3.16 17.54 7.05
N PRO A 8 -3.54 17.46 5.77
CA PRO A 8 -3.03 16.48 4.83
C PRO A 8 -1.50 16.34 4.79
N HIS A 9 -0.78 17.46 4.73
CA HIS A 9 0.69 17.45 4.66
C HIS A 9 1.35 16.83 5.90
N VAL A 10 0.71 16.92 7.07
CA VAL A 10 1.22 16.30 8.31
C VAL A 10 1.12 14.77 8.22
N LEU A 11 0.05 14.27 7.60
CA LEU A 11 -0.11 12.85 7.34
C LEU A 11 0.94 12.36 6.35
N ASP A 12 1.07 13.04 5.21
CA ASP A 12 2.01 12.62 4.16
C ASP A 12 3.45 12.67 4.64
N GLU A 13 3.83 13.69 5.41
CA GLU A 13 5.16 13.80 6.01
C GLU A 13 5.45 12.64 6.97
N PHE A 14 4.46 12.23 7.78
CA PHE A 14 4.63 11.09 8.68
C PHE A 14 4.80 9.79 7.91
N VAL A 15 3.91 9.54 6.93
CA VAL A 15 3.94 8.32 6.10
C VAL A 15 5.26 8.22 5.32
N ASN A 16 5.79 9.32 4.77
CA ASN A 16 7.02 9.29 3.98
C ASN A 16 8.29 8.97 4.79
N HIS A 17 8.24 9.07 6.11
CA HIS A 17 9.41 8.87 6.99
C HIS A 17 9.27 7.70 7.96
N HIS A 18 8.15 6.99 7.93
CA HIS A 18 7.89 5.89 8.85
C HIS A 18 8.30 4.55 8.24
N ASP A 19 9.05 3.73 8.98
CA ASP A 19 9.69 2.50 8.48
C ASP A 19 8.68 1.46 7.96
N TYR A 20 7.47 1.45 8.53
CA TYR A 20 6.39 0.51 8.18
C TYR A 20 5.31 1.13 7.29
N ALA A 21 5.59 2.28 6.67
CA ALA A 21 4.62 2.97 5.84
C ALA A 21 4.49 2.38 4.44
N ASN A 22 3.31 2.57 3.85
CA ASN A 22 3.08 2.34 2.43
C ASN A 22 2.50 3.59 1.75
N TYR A 23 2.85 3.83 0.48
CA TYR A 23 2.33 4.97 -0.28
C TYR A 23 0.80 5.03 -0.36
N ILE A 24 0.09 3.89 -0.19
CA ILE A 24 -1.37 3.86 -0.15
C ILE A 24 -1.97 4.55 1.08
N GLU A 25 -1.17 4.76 2.12
CA GLU A 25 -1.59 5.43 3.35
C GLU A 25 -1.56 6.96 3.22
N THR A 26 -0.85 7.50 2.22
CA THR A 26 -0.79 8.94 1.93
C THR A 26 -2.17 9.51 1.59
N TYR A 27 -2.37 10.79 1.88
CA TYR A 27 -3.56 11.55 1.52
C TYR A 27 -3.79 11.56 0.01
N ALA A 28 -2.72 11.65 -0.77
CA ALA A 28 -2.71 11.57 -2.23
C ALA A 28 -3.43 10.31 -2.75
N TYR A 29 -3.29 9.17 -2.06
CA TYR A 29 -3.95 7.92 -2.45
C TYR A 29 -5.48 8.04 -2.48
N GLY A 30 -6.04 8.84 -1.58
CA GLY A 30 -7.47 9.10 -1.44
C GLY A 30 -8.11 9.75 -2.68
N PHE A 31 -7.30 10.32 -3.58
CA PHE A 31 -7.76 11.00 -4.80
C PHE A 31 -7.46 10.23 -6.08
N THR A 32 -6.95 9.01 -5.95
CA THR A 32 -6.83 8.09 -7.09
C THR A 32 -8.22 7.78 -7.68
N ASP A 33 -8.26 7.42 -8.97
CA ASP A 33 -9.50 7.08 -9.68
C ASP A 33 -10.36 6.02 -8.93
N LYS A 34 -9.73 5.10 -8.18
CA LYS A 34 -10.41 4.07 -7.37
C LYS A 34 -11.28 4.64 -6.24
N LEU A 35 -10.93 5.83 -5.73
CA LEU A 35 -11.55 6.47 -4.56
C LEU A 35 -12.18 7.82 -4.91
N LYS A 36 -12.19 8.17 -6.21
CA LYS A 36 -12.68 9.44 -6.71
C LYS A 36 -14.12 9.69 -6.27
N GLY A 37 -14.35 10.86 -5.67
CA GLY A 37 -15.65 11.30 -5.19
C GLY A 37 -15.98 10.86 -3.75
N GLU A 38 -15.17 9.99 -3.15
CA GLU A 38 -15.31 9.66 -1.73
C GLU A 38 -14.74 10.77 -0.85
N ARG A 39 -15.26 10.90 0.37
CA ARG A 39 -14.72 11.87 1.33
C ARG A 39 -13.51 11.28 2.05
N VAL A 40 -12.40 12.01 2.03
CA VAL A 40 -11.16 11.63 2.72
C VAL A 40 -11.02 12.43 4.03
N LEU A 41 -10.62 11.74 5.11
CA LEU A 41 -10.40 12.29 6.44
C LEU A 41 -9.00 11.85 6.94
N PRO A 42 -8.01 12.75 6.97
CA PRO A 42 -6.72 12.47 7.57
C PRO A 42 -6.81 12.56 9.10
N LEU A 43 -6.36 11.50 9.78
CA LEU A 43 -6.33 11.40 11.24
C LEU A 43 -4.90 11.24 11.74
N GLY A 44 -4.61 11.87 12.88
CA GLY A 44 -3.37 11.68 13.63
C GLY A 44 -3.65 11.14 15.03
N PHE A 45 -2.76 10.28 15.51
CA PHE A 45 -2.78 9.66 16.82
C PHE A 45 -1.64 10.23 17.66
N PHE A 46 -1.98 10.79 18.82
CA PHE A 46 -1.04 11.53 19.66
C PHE A 46 -0.88 10.87 21.04
N MET A 47 0.36 10.77 21.50
CA MET A 47 0.72 10.36 22.86
C MET A 47 1.68 11.39 23.44
N ASP A 48 1.33 11.96 24.59
CA ASP A 48 2.11 13.00 25.27
C ASP A 48 2.47 14.20 24.35
N GLY A 49 1.56 14.56 23.46
CA GLY A 49 1.73 15.65 22.49
C GLY A 49 2.46 15.26 21.20
N ASN A 50 3.11 14.11 21.15
CA ASN A 50 3.84 13.62 19.99
C ASN A 50 2.91 12.86 19.03
N LEU A 51 3.07 13.10 17.72
CA LEU A 51 2.40 12.31 16.68
C LEU A 51 3.08 10.94 16.61
N ILE A 52 2.34 9.87 16.93
CA ILE A 52 2.86 8.50 16.98
C ILE A 52 2.28 7.60 15.88
N GLY A 53 1.35 8.12 15.08
CA GLY A 53 0.73 7.37 14.00
C GLY A 53 -0.28 8.20 13.23
N THR A 54 -0.57 7.80 12.00
CA THR A 54 -1.53 8.48 11.12
C THR A 54 -2.43 7.49 10.42
N ALA A 55 -3.63 7.92 10.01
CA ALA A 55 -4.49 7.11 9.17
C ALA A 55 -5.23 7.97 8.15
N MET A 56 -5.17 7.59 6.88
CA MET A 56 -6.07 8.13 5.87
C MET A 56 -7.38 7.34 5.89
N VAL A 57 -8.46 8.00 6.28
CA VAL A 57 -9.80 7.40 6.30
C VAL A 57 -10.58 7.81 5.06
N VAL A 58 -11.00 6.84 4.26
CA VAL A 58 -11.93 7.01 3.15
C VAL A 58 -13.34 6.67 3.64
N ILE A 59 -14.22 7.68 3.67
CA ILE A 59 -15.60 7.56 4.15
C ILE A 59 -16.49 7.22 2.96
N LYS A 60 -17.00 5.97 2.94
CA LYS A 60 -17.92 5.48 1.91
C LYS A 60 -19.33 5.40 2.47
N ARG A 61 -20.31 5.93 1.73
CA ARG A 61 -21.73 5.85 2.10
C ARG A 61 -22.48 5.03 1.07
N ASN A 62 -23.22 4.03 1.55
CA ASN A 62 -24.12 3.23 0.72
C ASN A 62 -25.43 2.97 1.47
N VAL A 63 -26.35 2.25 0.82
CA VAL A 63 -27.68 1.91 1.38
C VAL A 63 -27.62 1.10 2.67
N PHE A 64 -26.49 0.43 2.97
CA PHE A 64 -26.26 -0.34 4.19
C PHE A 64 -25.56 0.46 5.30
N GLY A 65 -25.29 1.74 5.08
CA GLY A 65 -24.76 2.68 6.08
C GLY A 65 -23.41 3.30 5.70
N THR A 66 -22.64 3.67 6.72
CA THR A 66 -21.34 4.34 6.55
C THR A 66 -20.20 3.37 6.81
N GLN A 67 -19.36 3.17 5.81
CA GLN A 67 -18.11 2.41 5.93
C GLN A 67 -16.94 3.38 6.04
N TRP A 68 -16.03 3.11 6.97
CA TRP A 68 -14.68 3.70 6.94
C TRP A 68 -13.71 2.68 6.35
N TYR A 69 -13.00 3.07 5.30
CA TYR A 69 -11.93 2.28 4.72
C TYR A 69 -10.60 2.97 4.99
N LEU A 70 -9.65 2.24 5.58
CA LEU A 70 -8.28 2.69 5.83
C LEU A 70 -7.35 1.87 4.92
N PRO A 71 -6.93 2.38 3.76
CA PRO A 71 -5.89 1.73 2.96
C PRO A 71 -4.60 1.66 3.79
N GLY A 72 -3.96 0.50 3.89
CA GLY A 72 -2.76 0.31 4.74
C GLY A 72 -3.01 0.34 6.26
N GLY A 73 -4.19 0.78 6.71
CA GLY A 73 -4.54 0.80 8.13
C GLY A 73 -4.09 2.09 8.82
N ILE A 74 -3.62 1.97 10.06
CA ILE A 74 -2.93 3.06 10.76
C ILE A 74 -1.44 2.88 10.46
N CYS A 75 -0.80 3.90 9.91
CA CYS A 75 0.64 3.99 9.79
C CYS A 75 1.22 4.16 11.20
N ILE A 76 1.74 3.06 11.74
CA ILE A 76 2.29 2.89 13.09
C ILE A 76 3.18 1.65 13.09
N ASP A 77 4.04 1.47 14.08
CA ASP A 77 4.79 0.21 14.25
C ASP A 77 3.82 -0.94 14.59
N PRO A 78 3.60 -1.91 13.68
CA PRO A 78 2.66 -3.00 13.91
C PRO A 78 3.22 -4.08 14.87
N PHE A 79 4.51 -4.05 15.18
CA PHE A 79 5.16 -5.00 16.07
C PHE A 79 5.02 -4.58 17.54
N ASP A 80 4.87 -3.28 17.84
CA ASP A 80 4.45 -2.81 19.17
C ASP A 80 2.96 -3.09 19.40
N ALA A 81 2.69 -4.21 20.08
CA ALA A 81 1.34 -4.71 20.36
C ALA A 81 0.50 -3.73 21.17
N GLU A 82 1.09 -3.10 22.19
CA GLU A 82 0.37 -2.21 23.11
C GLU A 82 0.00 -0.91 22.41
N LEU A 83 0.98 -0.32 21.71
CA LEU A 83 0.79 0.90 20.94
C LEU A 83 -0.24 0.70 19.83
N THR A 84 -0.10 -0.38 19.06
CA THR A 84 -1.01 -0.73 17.96
C THR A 84 -2.43 -0.93 18.47
N LYS A 85 -2.62 -1.73 19.51
CA LYS A 85 -3.95 -1.96 20.10
C LYS A 85 -4.58 -0.64 20.54
N LYS A 86 -3.82 0.19 21.26
CA LYS A 86 -4.28 1.49 21.77
C LYS A 86 -4.66 2.43 20.63
N ALA A 87 -3.94 2.42 19.51
CA ALA A 87 -4.28 3.20 18.32
C ALA A 87 -5.61 2.76 17.70
N TYR A 88 -5.81 1.45 17.50
CA TYR A 88 -7.07 0.93 16.96
C TYR A 88 -8.26 1.11 17.90
N ASP A 89 -8.09 0.93 19.21
CA ASP A 89 -9.14 1.22 20.20
C ASP A 89 -9.53 2.71 20.17
N THR A 90 -8.52 3.59 20.05
CA THR A 90 -8.73 5.04 19.94
C THR A 90 -9.46 5.39 18.63
N LEU A 91 -9.12 4.75 17.51
CA LEU A 91 -9.82 4.91 16.23
C LEU A 91 -11.29 4.50 16.34
N VAL A 92 -11.57 3.33 16.94
CA VAL A 92 -12.95 2.85 17.13
C VAL A 92 -13.73 3.82 18.00
N ALA A 93 -13.16 4.30 19.11
CA ALA A 93 -13.78 5.31 19.96
C ALA A 93 -14.07 6.62 19.20
N TYR A 94 -13.12 7.09 18.39
CA TYR A 94 -13.27 8.26 17.54
C TYR A 94 -14.38 8.07 16.48
N ALA A 95 -14.55 6.87 15.93
CA ALA A 95 -15.54 6.56 14.92
C ALA A 95 -16.99 6.48 15.45
N ARG A 96 -17.20 6.18 16.73
CA ARG A 96 -18.55 5.94 17.31
C ARG A 96 -19.56 7.07 17.06
N PRO A 97 -19.23 8.36 17.28
CA PRO A 97 -20.18 9.46 17.06
C PRO A 97 -20.60 9.62 15.59
N PHE A 98 -19.80 9.11 14.65
CA PHE A 98 -20.06 9.18 13.22
C PHE A 98 -20.99 8.08 12.70
N LYS A 99 -21.51 7.20 13.58
CA LYS A 99 -22.41 6.09 13.23
C LYS A 99 -21.85 5.21 12.10
N VAL A 100 -20.55 4.91 12.19
CA VAL A 100 -19.86 4.01 11.25
C VAL A 100 -20.37 2.59 11.47
N THR A 101 -20.85 1.95 10.41
CA THR A 101 -21.35 0.58 10.43
C THR A 101 -20.20 -0.41 10.65
N PHE A 102 -19.10 -0.24 9.91
CA PHE A 102 -17.88 -1.02 10.09
C PHE A 102 -16.66 -0.28 9.55
N ILE A 103 -15.50 -0.64 10.08
CA ILE A 103 -14.19 -0.20 9.61
C ILE A 103 -13.54 -1.36 8.86
N ARG A 104 -13.00 -1.10 7.66
CA ARG A 104 -12.22 -2.06 6.87
C ARG A 104 -10.81 -1.52 6.70
N MET A 105 -9.83 -2.40 6.81
CA MET A 105 -8.43 -2.11 6.57
C MET A 105 -7.73 -3.29 5.92
N GLU A 106 -6.62 -3.02 5.25
CA GLU A 106 -5.73 -4.01 4.64
C GLU A 106 -4.30 -3.56 4.94
N PRO A 107 -3.80 -3.79 6.17
CA PRO A 107 -2.50 -3.28 6.58
C PRO A 107 -1.37 -3.97 5.85
N ASP A 108 -0.34 -3.20 5.50
CA ASP A 108 0.83 -3.69 4.76
C ASP A 108 1.85 -4.29 5.74
N ILE A 109 1.47 -5.44 6.31
CA ILE A 109 2.27 -6.18 7.28
C ILE A 109 2.65 -7.50 6.64
N GLU A 110 3.96 -7.75 6.54
CA GLU A 110 4.49 -9.00 6.02
C GLU A 110 4.02 -10.17 6.90
N HIS A 111 3.34 -11.16 6.32
CA HIS A 111 2.79 -12.29 7.07
C HIS A 111 3.75 -13.49 7.10
N GLN A 112 4.12 -13.99 5.93
CA GLN A 112 4.90 -15.22 5.80
C GLN A 112 5.84 -15.13 4.60
N GLU A 113 7.11 -15.45 4.82
CA GLU A 113 8.10 -15.49 3.76
C GLU A 113 7.91 -16.72 2.86
N HIS A 114 8.08 -16.51 1.55
CA HIS A 114 8.01 -17.54 0.53
C HIS A 114 9.20 -17.46 -0.42
N PHE A 115 9.63 -18.61 -0.94
CA PHE A 115 10.52 -18.67 -2.08
C PHE A 115 9.83 -18.20 -3.36
N PRO A 116 10.58 -17.83 -4.42
CA PRO A 116 10.01 -17.35 -5.68
C PRO A 116 9.06 -18.34 -6.39
N ASP A 117 9.13 -19.62 -6.06
CA ASP A 117 8.23 -20.67 -6.56
C ASP A 117 6.92 -20.81 -5.76
N GLY A 118 6.77 -20.01 -4.69
CA GLY A 118 5.61 -19.97 -3.82
C GLY A 118 5.64 -20.99 -2.68
N GLN A 119 6.75 -21.71 -2.47
CA GLN A 119 6.90 -22.54 -1.28
C GLN A 119 7.21 -21.68 -0.05
N ILE A 120 6.70 -22.09 1.12
CA ILE A 120 7.00 -21.41 2.38
C ILE A 120 8.50 -21.54 2.69
N ASN A 121 9.13 -20.43 3.04
CA ASN A 121 10.46 -20.45 3.62
C ASN A 121 10.33 -20.66 5.14
N GLU A 122 10.40 -21.91 5.60
CA GLU A 122 10.26 -22.28 7.02
C GLU A 122 11.32 -21.65 7.94
N ALA A 123 12.45 -21.22 7.38
CA ALA A 123 13.51 -20.51 8.11
C ALA A 123 13.37 -18.98 8.02
N GLY A 124 12.40 -18.48 7.25
CA GLY A 124 12.11 -17.07 7.06
C GLY A 124 11.21 -16.50 8.16
N PHE A 125 10.78 -15.25 7.98
CA PHE A 125 9.86 -14.62 8.93
C PHE A 125 8.46 -15.26 8.87
N ASN A 126 7.80 -15.29 10.03
CA ASN A 126 6.40 -15.67 10.20
C ASN A 126 5.77 -14.80 11.29
N ASN A 127 4.82 -13.96 10.88
CA ASN A 127 4.14 -12.97 11.70
C ASN A 127 2.64 -13.34 11.86
N ASP A 128 2.28 -14.63 11.90
CA ASP A 128 0.87 -15.04 12.11
C ASP A 128 0.32 -14.61 13.47
N ASP A 129 1.20 -14.38 14.46
CA ASP A 129 0.84 -13.81 15.76
C ASP A 129 0.14 -12.45 15.61
N ILE A 130 0.51 -11.65 14.62
CA ILE A 130 -0.09 -10.34 14.35
C ILE A 130 -1.57 -10.51 14.00
N ARG A 131 -1.89 -11.44 13.10
CA ARG A 131 -3.29 -11.78 12.78
C ARG A 131 -4.05 -12.17 14.05
N GLN A 132 -3.47 -13.07 14.86
CA GLN A 132 -4.11 -13.56 16.08
C GLN A 132 -4.38 -12.40 17.05
N ARG A 133 -3.44 -11.47 17.22
CA ARG A 133 -3.62 -10.25 18.03
C ARG A 133 -4.85 -9.46 17.58
N PHE A 134 -4.96 -9.15 16.29
CA PHE A 134 -6.13 -8.44 15.75
C PHE A 134 -7.46 -9.17 16.04
N GLU A 135 -7.50 -10.50 15.89
CA GLU A 135 -8.68 -11.30 16.22
C GLU A 135 -9.05 -11.20 17.71
N THR A 136 -8.08 -11.25 18.62
CA THR A 136 -8.35 -11.08 20.06
C THR A 136 -8.85 -9.68 20.42
N TRP A 137 -8.53 -8.66 19.61
CA TRP A 137 -9.01 -7.29 19.78
C TRP A 137 -10.40 -7.07 19.15
N GLY A 138 -11.01 -8.11 18.57
CA GLY A 138 -12.36 -8.07 18.00
C GLY A 138 -12.40 -7.73 16.51
N TRP A 139 -11.27 -7.69 15.81
CA TRP A 139 -11.25 -7.56 14.35
C TRP A 139 -11.51 -8.91 13.68
N GLN A 140 -12.28 -8.88 12.59
CA GLN A 140 -12.60 -10.09 11.84
C GLN A 140 -11.67 -10.24 10.63
N HIS A 141 -10.79 -11.24 10.66
CA HIS A 141 -9.99 -11.60 9.49
C HIS A 141 -10.87 -12.20 8.38
N ARG A 142 -10.61 -11.80 7.12
CA ARG A 142 -11.40 -12.21 5.94
C ARG A 142 -10.89 -13.51 5.29
N GLY A 143 -9.88 -14.14 5.87
CA GLY A 143 -9.28 -15.38 5.38
C GLY A 143 -8.26 -15.17 4.27
N TYR A 144 -7.35 -16.12 4.07
CA TYR A 144 -6.26 -16.09 3.09
C TYR A 144 -6.71 -16.53 1.68
N ASN A 145 -7.77 -15.91 1.16
CA ASN A 145 -8.22 -16.13 -0.23
C ASN A 145 -7.09 -15.79 -1.21
N TYR A 146 -6.80 -16.71 -2.13
CA TYR A 146 -5.77 -16.59 -3.16
C TYR A 146 -6.18 -15.62 -4.28
N GLY A 147 -5.22 -14.86 -4.80
CA GLY A 147 -5.37 -14.02 -6.00
C GLY A 147 -6.40 -12.88 -5.88
N TYR A 148 -7.17 -12.67 -6.96
CA TYR A 148 -8.14 -11.59 -7.14
C TYR A 148 -9.49 -11.80 -6.42
N GLY A 149 -9.51 -12.56 -5.32
CA GLY A 149 -10.71 -12.99 -4.58
C GLY A 149 -11.45 -11.89 -3.80
N GLY A 150 -11.41 -10.62 -4.24
CA GLY A 150 -12.15 -9.50 -3.66
C GLY A 150 -11.40 -8.64 -2.63
N ASN A 151 -10.09 -8.86 -2.45
CA ASN A 151 -9.22 -7.92 -1.72
C ASN A 151 -8.93 -6.69 -2.57
N ILE A 152 -8.75 -5.53 -1.94
CA ILE A 152 -8.43 -4.30 -2.67
C ILE A 152 -6.93 -4.30 -3.02
N GLN A 153 -6.08 -4.81 -2.12
CA GLN A 153 -4.65 -5.00 -2.32
C GLN A 153 -4.26 -6.46 -2.61
N ASN A 154 -3.14 -6.62 -3.32
CA ASN A 154 -2.50 -7.92 -3.55
C ASN A 154 -1.81 -8.38 -2.26
N ARG A 155 -1.91 -9.67 -1.93
CA ARG A 155 -1.34 -10.26 -0.70
C ARG A 155 -0.02 -10.98 -0.90
N PHE A 156 0.41 -11.15 -2.14
CA PHE A 156 1.73 -11.66 -2.49
C PHE A 156 2.45 -10.58 -3.29
N THR A 157 3.62 -10.19 -2.79
CA THR A 157 4.52 -9.22 -3.41
C THR A 157 5.89 -9.88 -3.56
N ILE A 158 6.61 -9.50 -4.62
CA ILE A 158 8.02 -9.88 -4.79
C ILE A 158 8.83 -8.66 -4.38
N ILE A 159 9.52 -8.76 -3.25
CA ILE A 159 10.35 -7.70 -2.71
C ILE A 159 11.81 -8.07 -2.96
N LYS A 160 12.58 -7.13 -3.52
CA LYS A 160 14.03 -7.27 -3.68
C LYS A 160 14.69 -6.31 -2.69
N ASP A 161 15.36 -6.84 -1.69
CA ASP A 161 16.18 -6.03 -0.79
C ASP A 161 17.35 -5.41 -1.57
N LEU A 162 17.55 -4.11 -1.39
CA LEU A 162 18.56 -3.29 -2.03
C LEU A 162 19.62 -2.76 -1.03
N LYS A 163 19.55 -3.13 0.25
CA LYS A 163 20.48 -2.65 1.29
C LYS A 163 21.96 -2.87 0.92
N ASP A 164 22.25 -3.99 0.27
CA ASP A 164 23.60 -4.38 -0.14
C ASP A 164 23.93 -3.96 -1.60
N ALA A 165 23.04 -3.23 -2.29
CA ALA A 165 23.26 -2.77 -3.65
C ALA A 165 23.68 -1.29 -3.64
N HIS A 166 24.99 -1.05 -3.61
CA HIS A 166 25.53 0.32 -3.53
C HIS A 166 25.68 1.00 -4.89
N ASP A 167 25.79 0.21 -5.96
CA ASP A 167 25.83 0.69 -7.33
C ASP A 167 25.09 -0.23 -8.33
N GLU A 168 25.08 0.16 -9.60
CA GLU A 168 24.46 -0.60 -10.69
C GLU A 168 25.06 -2.00 -10.83
N THR A 169 26.37 -2.14 -10.62
CA THR A 169 27.08 -3.42 -10.75
C THR A 169 26.63 -4.38 -9.66
N ASP A 170 26.58 -3.92 -8.41
CA ASP A 170 26.09 -4.69 -7.27
C ASP A 170 24.66 -5.16 -7.51
N PHE A 171 23.78 -4.23 -7.91
CA PHE A 171 22.39 -4.54 -8.23
C PHE A 171 22.28 -5.61 -9.33
N VAL A 172 22.96 -5.43 -10.46
CA VAL A 172 22.93 -6.35 -11.61
C VAL A 172 23.50 -7.72 -11.25
N ASN A 173 24.52 -7.77 -10.39
CA ASN A 173 25.12 -9.02 -9.92
C ASN A 173 24.18 -9.79 -8.99
N ALA A 174 23.37 -9.09 -8.19
CA ALA A 174 22.36 -9.65 -7.30
C ALA A 174 21.09 -10.13 -8.02
N LEU A 175 20.95 -9.89 -9.33
CA LEU A 175 19.85 -10.42 -10.14
C LEU A 175 20.07 -11.89 -10.50
N HIS A 176 18.96 -12.62 -10.72
CA HIS A 176 19.01 -13.96 -11.29
C HIS A 176 19.80 -13.96 -12.62
N PRO A 177 20.64 -14.98 -12.92
CA PRO A 177 21.52 -15.00 -14.09
C PRO A 177 20.83 -14.68 -15.43
N ASN A 178 19.59 -15.14 -15.61
CA ASN A 178 18.79 -14.84 -16.81
C ASN A 178 18.46 -13.34 -16.95
N HIS A 179 18.14 -12.65 -15.86
CA HIS A 179 17.87 -11.21 -15.88
C HIS A 179 19.14 -10.41 -16.16
N ARG A 180 20.26 -10.79 -15.52
CA ARG A 180 21.59 -10.20 -15.79
C ARG A 180 22.00 -10.34 -17.25
N SER A 181 21.78 -11.52 -17.86
CA SER A 181 22.06 -11.74 -19.29
C SER A 181 21.20 -10.86 -20.20
N ARG A 182 19.90 -10.72 -19.89
CA ARG A 182 18.98 -9.84 -20.63
C ARG A 182 19.38 -8.38 -20.52
N TYR A 183 19.76 -7.92 -19.34
CA TYR A 183 20.27 -6.57 -19.10
C TYR A 183 21.51 -6.27 -19.96
N ARG A 184 22.53 -7.13 -19.91
CA ARG A 184 23.74 -6.96 -20.76
C ARG A 184 23.40 -6.98 -22.26
N LYS A 185 22.37 -7.71 -22.67
CA LYS A 185 21.91 -7.77 -24.05
C LYS A 185 21.19 -6.48 -24.48
N SER A 186 20.43 -5.84 -23.60
CA SER A 186 19.77 -4.55 -23.91
C SER A 186 20.79 -3.45 -24.13
N LEU A 187 21.86 -3.41 -23.32
CA LEU A 187 22.98 -2.48 -23.51
C LEU A 187 23.65 -2.64 -24.88
N ARG A 188 23.96 -3.89 -25.28
CA ARG A 188 24.54 -4.19 -26.62
C ARG A 188 23.60 -3.87 -27.78
N ARG A 189 22.31 -3.70 -27.51
CA ARG A 189 21.27 -3.37 -28.49
C ARG A 189 20.94 -1.89 -28.51
N PHE A 190 21.72 -1.06 -27.81
CA PHE A 190 21.51 0.39 -27.74
C PHE A 190 20.10 0.74 -27.26
N VAL A 191 19.60 -0.01 -26.27
CA VAL A 191 18.35 0.32 -25.58
C VAL A 191 18.67 1.32 -24.48
N PHE A 192 17.98 2.46 -24.50
CA PHE A 192 18.13 3.53 -23.52
C PHE A 192 16.84 3.68 -22.72
N VAL A 193 16.96 4.19 -21.49
CA VAL A 193 15.83 4.53 -20.62
C VAL A 193 15.92 6.02 -20.33
N GLU A 194 14.83 6.74 -20.52
CA GLU A 194 14.69 8.15 -20.19
C GLU A 194 13.57 8.35 -19.18
N LYS A 195 13.70 9.36 -18.31
CA LYS A 195 12.60 9.78 -17.44
C LYS A 195 11.61 10.60 -18.28
N ALA A 196 10.47 9.99 -18.59
CA ALA A 196 9.42 10.61 -19.37
C ALA A 196 8.54 11.54 -18.51
N GLY A 197 8.03 12.62 -19.12
CA GLY A 197 7.07 13.54 -18.53
C GLY A 197 5.61 13.18 -18.80
N LYS A 198 4.69 13.98 -18.27
CA LYS A 198 3.23 13.82 -18.49
C LYS A 198 2.85 13.92 -19.98
N ASP A 199 3.61 14.69 -20.76
CA ASP A 199 3.47 14.85 -22.21
C ASP A 199 3.68 13.54 -22.99
N GLN A 200 4.47 12.61 -22.45
CA GLN A 200 4.74 11.30 -23.06
C GLN A 200 3.88 10.16 -22.49
N LEU A 201 2.89 10.46 -21.63
CA LEU A 201 2.05 9.45 -20.97
C LEU A 201 1.24 8.58 -21.97
N TYR A 202 0.95 9.11 -23.17
CA TYR A 202 0.31 8.37 -24.24
C TYR A 202 1.10 7.12 -24.66
N VAL A 203 2.43 7.13 -24.53
CA VAL A 203 3.29 5.99 -24.86
C VAL A 203 2.95 4.80 -23.94
N LEU A 204 2.90 5.05 -22.63
CA LEU A 204 2.51 4.03 -21.64
C LEU A 204 1.09 3.52 -21.92
N HIS A 205 0.16 4.42 -22.23
CA HIS A 205 -1.22 4.05 -22.53
C HIS A 205 -1.32 3.14 -23.76
N ASN A 206 -0.64 3.48 -24.85
CA ASN A 206 -0.66 2.70 -26.08
C ASN A 206 -0.10 1.29 -25.86
N PHE A 207 1.04 1.16 -25.17
CA PHE A 207 1.57 -0.15 -24.81
C PHE A 207 0.62 -0.95 -23.91
N ALA A 208 -0.04 -0.30 -22.95
CA ALA A 208 -1.03 -0.95 -22.09
C ALA A 208 -2.25 -1.45 -22.89
N GLN A 209 -2.70 -0.71 -23.91
CA GLN A 209 -3.80 -1.13 -24.81
C GLN A 209 -3.40 -2.35 -25.64
N GLU A 210 -2.21 -2.33 -26.24
CA GLU A 210 -1.70 -3.47 -27.02
C GLU A 210 -1.57 -4.72 -26.15
N LEU A 211 -1.01 -4.57 -24.95
CA LEU A 211 -0.88 -5.66 -24.00
C LEU A 211 -2.25 -6.19 -23.55
N ALA A 212 -3.19 -5.30 -23.26
CA ALA A 212 -4.55 -5.63 -22.87
C ALA A 212 -5.30 -6.40 -23.96
N LYS A 213 -5.13 -6.01 -25.23
CA LYS A 213 -5.67 -6.73 -26.38
C LYS A 213 -5.07 -8.13 -26.49
N LYS A 214 -3.76 -8.27 -26.26
CA LYS A 214 -3.04 -9.54 -26.34
C LYS A 214 -3.36 -10.49 -25.18
N GLN A 215 -3.57 -9.97 -23.97
CA GLN A 215 -3.79 -10.75 -22.75
C GLN A 215 -5.24 -10.75 -22.27
N HIS A 216 -6.16 -10.15 -23.03
CA HIS A 216 -7.60 -10.13 -22.78
C HIS A 216 -8.02 -9.55 -21.42
N PHE A 217 -7.42 -8.42 -21.01
CA PHE A 217 -7.84 -7.67 -19.81
C PHE A 217 -8.30 -6.26 -20.16
N LYS A 218 -8.97 -5.58 -19.20
CA LYS A 218 -9.40 -4.18 -19.36
C LYS A 218 -8.24 -3.23 -19.04
N PRO A 219 -7.73 -2.44 -20.00
CA PRO A 219 -6.66 -1.49 -19.74
C PRO A 219 -7.14 -0.31 -18.89
N LYS A 220 -6.21 0.33 -18.19
CA LYS A 220 -6.46 1.60 -17.51
C LYS A 220 -6.56 2.75 -18.54
N SER A 221 -7.35 3.77 -18.23
CA SER A 221 -7.49 4.98 -19.04
C SER A 221 -6.26 5.89 -18.90
N VAL A 222 -6.08 6.83 -19.83
CA VAL A 222 -5.07 7.90 -19.68
C VAL A 222 -5.30 8.69 -18.40
N ALA A 223 -6.55 9.09 -18.15
CA ALA A 223 -6.95 9.84 -16.96
C ALA A 223 -6.57 9.15 -15.64
N TYR A 224 -6.52 7.81 -15.61
CA TYR A 224 -6.04 7.06 -14.45
C TYR A 224 -4.55 7.36 -14.18
N PHE A 225 -3.71 7.31 -15.21
CA PHE A 225 -2.28 7.57 -15.07
C PHE A 225 -1.99 9.07 -14.85
N GLU A 226 -2.76 9.97 -15.45
CA GLU A 226 -2.67 11.42 -15.17
C GLU A 226 -2.97 11.70 -13.71
N SER A 227 -4.04 11.10 -13.17
CA SER A 227 -4.37 11.21 -11.74
C SER A 227 -3.24 10.70 -10.86
N LEU A 228 -2.55 9.61 -11.22
CA LEU A 228 -1.39 9.15 -10.45
C LEU A 228 -0.24 10.17 -10.47
N LEU A 229 0.11 10.70 -11.64
CA LEU A 229 1.17 11.71 -11.76
C LEU A 229 0.82 13.01 -11.07
N ASP A 230 -0.43 13.47 -11.14
CA ASP A 230 -0.85 14.72 -10.50
C ASP A 230 -0.85 14.62 -8.96
N ASN A 231 -0.94 13.40 -8.40
CA ASN A 231 -0.97 13.17 -6.96
C ASN A 231 0.39 12.72 -6.38
N TYR A 232 1.28 12.14 -7.19
CA TYR A 232 2.56 11.56 -6.72
C TYR A 232 3.81 12.02 -7.50
N GLY A 233 3.63 12.65 -8.67
CA GLY A 233 4.68 12.96 -9.64
C GLY A 233 5.36 14.31 -9.46
#